data_AF-A0A9E2LEW3-F1
#
_entry.id   AF-A0A9E2LEW3-F1
#
_cell.length_a   1.000
_cell.length_b   1.000
_cell.length_c   1.000
_cell.angle_alpha   90.00
_cell.angle_beta   90.00
_cell.angle_gamma   90.00
#
_symmetry.space_group_name_H-M   'P 1'
#
loop_
_entity.id
_entity.type
_entity.pdbx_description
1 polymer ?
#
loop_
_entity_poly.entity_id
_entity_poly.type
_entity_poly.pdbx_seq_one_letter_code
_entity_poly.pdbx_strand_id
1 'polypeptide(L)'
;MVSETTKQWVFNGVSGGFSAVASAFIQESLSHMIPWLIVSCAVIVCDLAFGIRKSMLMHESIRFSSAARRTMGKMVTYFSFVCMVCMINVAAGNDYGIDKWSCLLVCFIEFCSIVSNILKPKGYTLNFKALASAVIGKVSKIDKKEIEEIIEKQENTNKQ
;
A
#
# COMPACT_ATOMS: atom_id res chain seq x y z
N MET A 1 -31.75 -43.64 -21.91
CA MET A 1 -30.31 -43.88 -21.70
C MET A 1 -29.42 -42.92 -22.50
N VAL A 2 -29.66 -42.72 -23.81
CA VAL A 2 -28.87 -41.79 -24.65
C VAL A 2 -28.99 -40.32 -24.23
N SER A 3 -30.16 -39.87 -23.75
CA SER A 3 -30.34 -38.47 -23.30
C SER A 3 -29.55 -38.11 -22.01
N GLU A 4 -29.47 -39.05 -21.07
CA GLU A 4 -28.76 -38.87 -19.79
C GLU A 4 -27.24 -38.80 -19.98
N THR A 5 -26.70 -39.64 -20.87
CA THR A 5 -25.28 -39.64 -21.20
C THR A 5 -24.86 -38.36 -21.91
N THR A 6 -25.66 -37.86 -22.88
CA THR A 6 -25.39 -36.57 -23.54
C THR A 6 -25.41 -35.41 -22.55
N LYS A 7 -26.37 -35.38 -21.60
CA LYS A 7 -26.38 -34.37 -20.52
C LYS A 7 -25.11 -34.44 -19.66
N GLN A 8 -24.65 -35.64 -19.32
CA GLN A 8 -23.43 -35.82 -18.54
C GLN A 8 -22.18 -35.34 -19.29
N TRP A 9 -22.08 -35.58 -20.60
CA TRP A 9 -20.99 -35.09 -21.44
C TRP A 9 -20.98 -33.57 -21.56
N VAL A 10 -22.15 -32.94 -21.75
CA VAL A 10 -22.29 -31.49 -21.77
C VAL A 10 -21.93 -30.90 -20.40
N PHE A 11 -22.40 -31.49 -19.31
CA PHE A 11 -22.08 -31.05 -17.95
C PHE A 11 -20.59 -31.18 -17.64
N ASN A 12 -19.97 -32.31 -17.96
CA ASN A 12 -18.54 -32.53 -17.78
C ASN A 12 -17.69 -31.62 -18.69
N GLY A 13 -18.15 -31.34 -19.91
CA GLY A 13 -17.50 -30.42 -20.84
C GLY A 13 -17.54 -28.96 -20.36
N VAL A 14 -18.69 -28.50 -19.87
CA VAL A 14 -18.84 -27.16 -19.29
C VAL A 14 -18.07 -27.04 -17.98
N SER A 15 -18.15 -28.04 -17.10
CA SER A 15 -17.42 -28.08 -15.83
C SER A 15 -15.90 -28.13 -16.05
N GLY A 16 -15.43 -28.95 -17.00
CA GLY A 16 -14.02 -29.04 -17.37
C GLY A 16 -13.49 -27.77 -18.00
N GLY A 17 -14.24 -27.17 -18.93
CA GLY A 17 -13.89 -25.90 -19.57
C GLY A 17 -13.82 -24.74 -18.58
N PHE A 18 -14.83 -24.62 -17.70
CA PHE A 18 -14.84 -23.60 -16.65
C PHE A 18 -13.69 -23.79 -15.64
N SER A 19 -13.41 -25.03 -15.23
CA SER A 19 -12.29 -25.36 -14.33
C SER A 19 -10.94 -24.96 -14.92
N ALA A 20 -10.71 -25.21 -16.22
CA ALA A 20 -9.48 -24.81 -16.91
C ALA A 20 -9.30 -23.28 -16.94
N VAL A 21 -10.36 -22.53 -17.26
CA VAL A 21 -10.30 -21.05 -17.27
C VAL A 21 -10.11 -20.49 -15.85
N ALA A 22 -10.82 -21.01 -14.87
CA ALA A 22 -10.72 -20.56 -13.48
C ALA A 22 -9.33 -20.85 -12.89
N SER A 23 -8.76 -22.03 -13.15
CA SER A 23 -7.40 -22.38 -12.71
C SER A 23 -6.34 -21.52 -13.37
N ALA A 24 -6.44 -21.27 -14.69
CA ALA A 24 -5.53 -20.37 -15.39
C ALA A 24 -5.57 -18.95 -14.79
N PHE A 25 -6.77 -18.41 -14.53
CA PHE A 25 -6.95 -17.10 -13.91
C PHE A 25 -6.31 -17.01 -12.52
N ILE A 26 -6.49 -18.03 -11.68
CA ILE A 26 -5.91 -18.09 -10.34
C ILE A 26 -4.38 -18.16 -10.42
N GLN A 27 -3.85 -19.02 -11.29
CA GLN A 27 -2.40 -19.21 -11.43
C GLN A 27 -1.71 -17.93 -11.92
N GLU A 28 -2.31 -17.25 -12.89
CA GLU A 28 -1.81 -15.95 -13.37
C GLU A 28 -1.90 -14.88 -12.27
N SER A 29 -3.02 -14.82 -11.56
CA SER A 29 -3.21 -13.88 -10.44
C SER A 29 -2.17 -14.09 -9.33
N LEU A 30 -1.86 -15.35 -8.99
CA LEU A 30 -0.85 -15.70 -7.99
C LEU A 30 0.56 -15.30 -8.43
N SER A 31 0.90 -15.53 -9.71
CA SER A 31 2.21 -15.17 -10.25
C SER A 31 2.47 -13.66 -10.15
N HIS A 32 1.45 -12.83 -10.42
CA HIS A 32 1.55 -11.39 -10.25
C HIS A 32 1.57 -10.97 -8.77
N MET A 33 0.84 -11.68 -7.91
CA MET A 33 0.70 -11.33 -6.49
C MET A 33 1.98 -11.51 -5.66
N ILE A 34 2.73 -12.59 -5.89
CA ILE A 34 3.93 -12.94 -5.09
C ILE A 34 4.96 -11.79 -5.02
N PRO A 35 5.43 -11.20 -6.13
CA PRO A 35 6.41 -10.12 -6.06
C PRO A 35 5.88 -8.88 -5.33
N TRP A 36 4.62 -8.51 -5.55
CA TRP A 36 4.01 -7.34 -4.90
C TRP A 36 3.81 -7.54 -3.40
N LEU A 37 3.48 -8.76 -2.96
CA LEU A 37 3.41 -9.10 -1.54
C LEU A 37 4.77 -8.95 -0.84
N ILE A 38 5.85 -9.38 -1.48
CA ILE A 38 7.21 -9.22 -0.94
C ILE A 38 7.55 -7.74 -0.80
N VAL A 39 7.25 -6.93 -1.82
CA VAL A 39 7.49 -5.47 -1.81
C VAL A 39 6.70 -4.80 -0.69
N SER A 40 5.39 -5.06 -0.58
CA SER A 40 4.57 -4.48 0.48
C SER A 40 5.03 -4.90 1.87
N CYS A 41 5.42 -6.17 2.05
CA CYS A 41 5.98 -6.66 3.31
C CYS A 41 7.28 -5.91 3.67
N ALA A 42 8.19 -5.72 2.71
CA ALA A 42 9.44 -4.99 2.92
C ALA A 42 9.19 -3.53 3.32
N VAL A 43 8.24 -2.84 2.68
CA VAL A 43 7.88 -1.45 3.01
C VAL A 43 7.34 -1.35 4.44
N ILE A 44 6.50 -2.29 4.87
CA ILE A 44 5.91 -2.29 6.22
C ILE A 44 6.96 -2.57 7.30
N VAL A 45 7.90 -3.48 7.04
CA VAL A 45 9.03 -3.74 7.96
C VAL A 45 9.92 -2.50 8.09
N CYS A 46 10.20 -1.81 6.97
CA CYS A 46 10.88 -0.53 7.00
C CYS A 46 10.11 0.52 7.82
N ASP A 47 8.80 0.65 7.63
CA ASP A 47 7.96 1.58 8.41
C ASP A 47 8.02 1.30 9.91
N LEU A 48 7.96 0.03 10.31
CA LEU A 48 8.11 -0.38 11.70
C LEU A 48 9.50 -0.03 12.25
N ALA A 49 10.57 -0.34 11.52
CA ALA A 49 11.94 -0.09 11.96
C ALA A 49 12.21 1.41 12.19
N PHE A 50 11.75 2.26 11.27
CA PHE A 50 11.86 3.71 11.41
C PHE A 50 10.90 4.28 12.46
N GLY A 51 9.70 3.70 12.61
CA GLY A 51 8.77 4.02 13.70
C GLY A 51 9.37 3.77 15.08
N ILE A 52 10.07 2.64 15.27
CA ILE A 52 10.78 2.30 16.51
C ILE A 52 11.95 3.28 16.74
N ARG A 53 12.76 3.56 15.71
CA ARG A 53 13.88 4.52 15.81
C ARG A 53 13.43 5.92 16.23
N LYS A 54 12.32 6.42 15.66
CA LYS A 54 11.74 7.71 16.07
C LYS A 54 11.39 7.70 17.55
N SER A 55 10.67 6.69 18.01
CA SER A 55 10.17 6.70 19.36
C SER A 55 11.28 6.45 20.40
N MET A 56 12.37 5.79 20.00
CA MET A 56 13.60 5.70 20.79
C MET A 56 14.29 7.07 20.92
N LEU A 57 14.29 7.86 19.85
CA LEU A 57 14.89 9.20 19.83
C LEU A 57 14.09 10.25 20.61
N MET A 58 12.78 10.06 20.74
CA MET A 58 11.87 10.95 21.48
C MET A 58 11.75 10.59 22.98
N HIS A 59 12.50 9.58 23.47
CA HIS A 59 12.45 9.10 24.86
C HIS A 59 11.02 8.79 25.39
N GLU A 60 10.06 8.54 24.51
CA GLU A 60 8.72 8.08 24.89
C GLU A 60 8.75 6.60 25.26
N SER A 61 7.97 6.22 26.28
CA SER A 61 7.84 4.83 26.70
C SER A 61 7.07 4.01 25.65
N ILE A 62 7.80 3.38 24.73
CA ILE A 62 7.21 2.55 23.68
C ILE A 62 6.66 1.27 24.31
N ARG A 63 5.34 1.17 24.40
CA ARG A 63 4.71 -0.14 24.53
C ARG A 63 4.76 -0.84 23.17
N PHE A 64 5.79 -1.68 22.97
CA PHE A 64 5.99 -2.46 21.73
C PHE A 64 4.72 -3.16 21.22
N SER A 65 3.85 -3.61 22.13
CA SER A 65 2.56 -4.22 21.82
C SER A 65 1.59 -3.31 21.02
N SER A 66 1.62 -1.99 21.26
CA SER A 66 0.78 -1.04 20.51
C SER A 66 1.34 -0.75 19.12
N ALA A 67 2.67 -0.65 18.99
CA ALA A 67 3.32 -0.48 17.69
C ALA A 67 3.04 -1.71 16.80
N ALA A 68 3.25 -2.92 17.33
CA ALA A 68 2.97 -4.16 16.63
C ALA A 68 1.51 -4.27 16.17
N ARG A 69 0.53 -3.87 17.00
CA ARG A 69 -0.89 -3.86 16.62
C ARG A 69 -1.17 -2.91 15.45
N ARG A 70 -0.52 -1.74 15.42
CA ARG A 70 -0.64 -0.78 14.32
C ARG A 70 -0.04 -1.34 13.03
N THR A 71 1.08 -2.06 13.13
CA THR A 71 1.71 -2.75 11.98
C THR A 71 0.86 -3.91 11.47
N MET A 72 0.21 -4.70 12.34
CA MET A 72 -0.69 -5.77 11.91
C MET A 72 -1.90 -5.24 11.13
N GLY A 73 -2.48 -4.13 11.57
CA GLY A 73 -3.55 -3.47 10.82
C GLY A 73 -3.10 -3.06 9.43
N LYS A 74 -1.90 -2.46 9.32
CA LYS A 74 -1.27 -2.14 8.04
C LYS A 74 -1.06 -3.39 7.18
N MET A 75 -0.48 -4.46 7.73
CA MET A 75 -0.25 -5.73 7.01
C MET A 75 -1.51 -6.28 6.35
N VAL A 76 -2.64 -6.31 7.08
CA VAL A 76 -3.90 -6.84 6.54
C VAL A 76 -4.43 -5.97 5.42
N THR A 77 -4.40 -4.64 5.58
CA THR A 77 -4.86 -3.71 4.55
C THR A 77 -4.00 -3.76 3.28
N TYR A 78 -2.68 -3.89 3.42
CA TYR A 78 -1.78 -4.02 2.26
C TYR A 78 -1.95 -5.36 1.57
N PHE A 79 -2.10 -6.44 2.33
CA PHE A 79 -2.38 -7.75 1.77
C PHE A 79 -3.68 -7.76 0.96
N SER A 80 -4.77 -7.23 1.53
CA SER A 80 -6.06 -7.19 0.82
C SER A 80 -6.01 -6.30 -0.43
N PHE A 81 -5.30 -5.17 -0.37
CA PHE A 81 -5.12 -4.28 -1.50
C PHE A 81 -4.34 -4.93 -2.65
N VAL A 82 -3.21 -5.59 -2.35
CA VAL A 82 -2.39 -6.30 -3.36
C VAL A 82 -3.21 -7.41 -4.02
N CYS A 83 -3.93 -8.22 -3.22
CA CYS A 83 -4.80 -9.28 -3.75
C CYS A 83 -5.87 -8.73 -4.69
N MET A 84 -6.58 -7.67 -4.27
CA MET A 84 -7.62 -7.03 -5.08
C MET A 84 -7.07 -6.50 -6.41
N VAL A 85 -5.97 -5.76 -6.36
CA VAL A 85 -5.37 -5.12 -7.53
C VAL A 85 -4.82 -6.16 -8.51
N CYS A 86 -4.19 -7.24 -8.02
CA CYS A 86 -3.69 -8.32 -8.89
C CYS A 86 -4.84 -9.02 -9.63
N MET A 87 -5.95 -9.30 -8.94
CA MET A 87 -7.15 -9.87 -9.58
C MET A 87 -7.75 -8.93 -10.64
N ILE A 88 -7.81 -7.62 -10.36
CA ILE A 88 -8.28 -6.62 -11.33
C ILE A 88 -7.35 -6.59 -12.56
N ASN A 89 -6.05 -6.67 -12.37
CA ASN A 89 -5.09 -6.64 -13.48
C ASN A 89 -5.22 -7.87 -14.39
N VAL A 90 -5.40 -9.07 -13.83
CA VAL A 90 -5.64 -10.29 -14.62
C VAL A 90 -7.02 -10.23 -15.30
N ALA A 91 -8.05 -9.71 -14.62
CA ALA A 91 -9.36 -9.51 -15.22
C ALA A 91 -9.36 -8.47 -16.35
N ALA A 92 -8.45 -7.49 -16.30
CA ALA A 92 -8.26 -6.47 -17.32
C ALA A 92 -7.37 -6.93 -18.49
N GLY A 93 -6.94 -8.20 -18.52
CA GLY A 93 -6.11 -8.74 -19.62
C GLY A 93 -4.63 -8.41 -19.54
N ASN A 94 -4.13 -7.95 -18.38
CA ASN A 94 -2.69 -7.77 -18.10
C ASN A 94 -1.96 -6.69 -18.96
N ASP A 95 -2.65 -5.98 -19.85
CA ASP A 95 -2.05 -5.02 -20.78
C ASP A 95 -1.58 -3.71 -20.15
N TYR A 96 -2.25 -3.26 -19.08
CA TYR A 96 -2.07 -1.91 -18.52
C TYR A 96 -1.09 -1.86 -17.34
N GLY A 97 -0.64 -3.02 -16.83
CA GLY A 97 0.23 -3.10 -15.64
C GLY A 97 -0.36 -2.38 -14.43
N ILE A 98 -1.68 -2.53 -14.22
CA ILE A 98 -2.45 -1.84 -13.17
C ILE A 98 -1.90 -2.20 -11.79
N ASP A 99 -1.47 -3.46 -11.63
CA ASP A 99 -0.79 -3.97 -10.46
C ASP A 99 0.47 -3.18 -10.13
N LYS A 100 1.30 -2.89 -11.14
CA LYS A 100 2.55 -2.17 -10.95
C LYS A 100 2.31 -0.74 -10.50
N TRP A 101 1.51 0.01 -11.24
CA TRP A 101 1.28 1.43 -10.95
C TRP A 101 0.55 1.64 -9.63
N SER A 102 -0.44 0.80 -9.34
CA SER A 102 -1.24 0.90 -8.11
C SER A 102 -0.40 0.53 -6.87
N CYS A 103 0.34 -0.59 -6.92
CA CYS A 103 1.19 -0.98 -5.79
C CYS A 103 2.33 0.01 -5.57
N LEU A 104 2.91 0.56 -6.64
CA LEU A 104 4.00 1.54 -6.54
C LEU A 104 3.53 2.85 -5.92
N LEU A 105 2.34 3.34 -6.29
CA LEU A 105 1.74 4.54 -5.71
C LEU A 105 1.50 4.36 -4.21
N VAL A 106 0.92 3.22 -3.81
CA VAL A 106 0.72 2.90 -2.39
C VAL A 106 2.03 2.80 -1.62
N CYS A 107 3.05 2.15 -2.20
CA CYS A 107 4.38 2.10 -1.60
C CYS A 107 4.98 3.50 -1.44
N PHE A 108 4.76 4.40 -2.39
CA PHE A 108 5.23 5.79 -2.33
C PHE A 108 4.53 6.61 -1.25
N ILE A 109 3.20 6.47 -1.10
CA ILE A 109 2.44 7.13 -0.03
C ILE A 109 2.94 6.67 1.34
N GLU A 110 3.18 5.37 1.52
CA GLU A 110 3.71 4.87 2.78
C GLU A 110 5.14 5.31 3.02
N PHE A 111 5.99 5.28 2.00
CA PHE A 111 7.34 5.82 2.11
C PHE A 111 7.34 7.29 2.56
N CYS A 112 6.41 8.09 2.03
CA CYS A 112 6.18 9.45 2.47
C CYS A 112 5.75 9.54 3.94
N SER A 113 4.89 8.63 4.40
CA SER A 113 4.48 8.51 5.81
C SER A 113 5.68 8.22 6.73
N ILE A 114 6.60 7.34 6.30
CA ILE A 114 7.85 7.02 7.01
C ILE A 114 8.76 8.23 7.10
N VAL A 115 9.01 8.91 5.97
CA VAL A 115 9.88 10.10 5.90
C VAL A 115 9.34 11.22 6.79
N SER A 116 8.02 11.42 6.80
CA SER A 116 7.34 12.34 7.72
C SER A 116 7.60 12.00 9.18
N ASN A 117 7.55 10.72 9.53
CA ASN A 117 7.79 10.24 10.88
C ASN A 117 9.26 10.45 11.33
N ILE A 118 10.23 10.34 10.41
CA ILE A 118 11.67 10.56 10.65
C ILE A 118 12.03 12.05 10.78
N LEU A 119 11.34 12.95 10.06
CA LEU A 119 11.65 14.39 10.12
C LEU A 119 11.10 15.08 11.37
N LYS A 120 10.08 14.49 12.01
CA LYS A 120 9.46 15.00 13.24
C LYS A 120 10.47 15.27 14.39
N PRO A 121 11.41 14.36 14.72
CA PRO A 121 12.45 14.62 15.73
C PRO A 121 13.52 15.67 15.32
N LYS A 122 13.59 16.09 14.04
CA LYS A 122 14.47 17.17 13.57
C LYS A 122 13.80 18.56 13.59
N GLY A 123 12.60 18.68 14.15
CA GLY A 123 11.86 19.94 14.26
C GLY A 123 10.99 20.31 13.06
N TYR A 124 10.84 19.41 12.08
CA TYR A 124 9.94 19.60 10.94
C TYR A 124 8.72 18.67 11.07
N THR A 125 7.54 19.23 11.32
CA THR A 125 6.25 18.53 11.26
C THR A 125 5.80 18.41 9.81
N LEU A 126 6.43 17.50 9.05
CA LEU A 126 5.96 17.21 7.69
C LEU A 126 4.59 16.53 7.76
N ASN A 127 3.51 17.30 7.76
CA ASN A 127 2.19 16.75 7.51
C ASN A 127 2.18 16.14 6.10
N PHE A 128 1.57 14.98 5.90
CA PHE A 128 1.42 14.38 4.57
C PHE A 128 0.80 15.38 3.56
N LYS A 129 -0.07 16.27 4.04
CA LYS A 129 -0.58 17.44 3.29
C LYS A 129 0.51 18.42 2.84
N ALA A 130 1.54 18.68 3.66
CA ALA A 130 2.65 19.57 3.34
C ALA A 130 3.66 18.94 2.36
N LEU A 131 3.88 17.62 2.45
CA LEU A 131 4.71 16.92 1.46
C LEU A 131 3.97 16.78 0.12
N ALA A 132 2.67 16.45 0.15
CA ALA A 132 1.81 16.46 -1.03
C ALA A 132 1.72 17.86 -1.64
N SER A 133 1.57 18.92 -0.84
CA SER A 133 1.55 20.30 -1.34
C SER A 133 2.92 20.78 -1.83
N ALA A 134 4.03 20.32 -1.26
CA ALA A 134 5.37 20.66 -1.77
C ALA A 134 5.70 19.94 -3.08
N VAL A 135 5.18 18.72 -3.29
CA VAL A 135 5.30 17.99 -4.57
C VAL A 135 4.37 18.61 -5.62
N ILE A 136 3.12 18.90 -5.24
CA ILE A 136 2.14 19.60 -6.10
C ILE A 136 2.62 21.02 -6.45
N GLY A 137 3.18 21.75 -5.50
CA GLY A 137 3.75 23.10 -5.68
C GLY A 137 5.13 23.13 -6.33
N LYS A 138 5.79 21.98 -6.53
CA LYS A 138 6.93 21.85 -7.45
C LYS A 138 6.50 21.53 -8.88
N VAL A 139 5.38 20.82 -9.06
CA VAL A 139 4.83 20.45 -10.37
C VAL A 139 4.01 21.60 -10.97
N SER A 140 3.20 22.28 -10.18
CA SER A 140 2.63 23.59 -10.47
C SER A 140 3.62 24.63 -9.98
N LYS A 141 4.11 25.55 -10.82
CA LYS A 141 5.01 26.67 -10.46
C LYS A 141 4.34 27.66 -9.47
N ILE A 142 3.97 27.20 -8.28
CA ILE A 142 3.30 27.99 -7.26
C ILE A 142 4.39 28.60 -6.38
N ASP A 143 4.25 29.90 -6.19
CA ASP A 143 5.20 30.80 -5.57
C ASP A 143 5.54 30.36 -4.14
N LYS A 144 6.80 30.55 -3.73
CA LYS A 144 7.35 30.11 -2.42
C LYS A 144 6.53 30.57 -1.20
N LYS A 145 5.73 31.63 -1.34
CA LYS A 145 4.93 32.23 -0.27
C LYS A 145 3.81 31.32 0.27
N GLU A 146 3.18 30.50 -0.57
CA GLU A 146 2.12 29.57 -0.10
C GLU A 146 2.71 28.35 0.64
N ILE A 147 3.97 28.00 0.36
CA ILE A 147 4.69 26.94 1.06
C ILE A 147 5.03 27.37 2.50
N GLU A 148 5.35 28.65 2.72
CA GLU A 148 5.61 29.20 4.05
C GLU A 148 4.36 29.30 4.93
N GLU A 149 3.17 29.50 4.36
CA GLU A 149 1.88 29.48 5.10
C GLU A 149 1.44 28.06 5.51
N ILE A 150 1.83 27.03 4.77
CA ILE A 150 1.51 25.62 5.08
C ILE A 150 2.50 25.03 6.10
N ILE A 151 3.68 25.65 6.25
CA ILE A 151 4.64 25.35 7.32
C ILE A 151 4.19 26.13 8.55
N GLU A 152 3.24 25.55 9.30
CA GLU A 152 2.98 26.02 10.65
C GLU A 152 4.24 25.76 11.49
N LYS A 153 5.08 26.79 11.66
CA LYS A 153 6.07 26.84 12.74
C LYS A 153 5.26 26.73 14.03
N GLN A 154 5.31 25.57 14.67
CA GLN A 154 4.91 25.48 16.07
C GLN A 154 5.91 26.33 16.86
N GLU A 155 5.55 27.60 17.06
CA GLU A 155 6.23 28.47 17.99
C GLU A 155 6.07 27.83 19.37
N ASN A 156 7.20 27.51 20.00
CA ASN A 156 7.24 26.85 21.30
C ASN A 156 6.47 27.68 22.34
N THR A 157 5.23 27.32 22.64
CA THR A 157 4.61 27.71 23.92
C THR A 157 4.79 26.57 24.90
N ASN A 158 6.00 26.47 25.43
CA ASN A 158 6.23 25.82 26.71
C ASN A 158 5.99 26.91 27.78
N LYS A 159 4.85 26.86 28.47
CA LYS A 159 4.55 27.42 29.81
C LYS A 159 3.03 27.37 30.07
N GLN A 160 2.57 26.33 30.76
CA GLN A 160 2.14 26.37 32.16
C GLN A 160 1.62 24.99 32.59
#